data_AF-A0A370FQ59-F1
#
_entry.id   AF-A0A370FQ59-F1
#
_cell.length_a   1.000
_cell.length_b   1.000
_cell.length_c   1.000
_cell.angle_alpha   90.00
_cell.angle_beta   90.00
_cell.angle_gamma   90.00
#
_symmetry.space_group_name_H-M   'P 1'
#
loop_
_entity.id
_entity.type
_entity.pdbx_description
1 polymer ?
#
loop_
_entity_poly.entity_id
_entity_poly.type
_entity_poly.pdbx_seq_one_letter_code
_entity_poly.pdbx_strand_id
1 'polypeptide(L)'
;MSRPSLRRLAAATAAATLVATGVTVGLGASVAQAAPACALNQSVTDSWAGSLWTPYTVSKEVVGDGTVAPGHTVTYLTKVSGSGALVNQIRDFHPAGFQLVKARLNVKWLVGDQQWEDVTGTAVVGNNAVIAKGGGWTTAGGGVIALETTYKVPDNATVGSKLDSGAGTNIVLAAGDWNINPMGVCVTVRPPNPVEAGSGSLEDLGFGSVNTGSGQVFGSITDPQG
;
A
#
# COMPACT_ATOMS: atom_id res chain seq x y z
N MET A 1 -26.79 -52.87 23.61
CA MET A 1 -27.59 -51.87 22.86
C MET A 1 -26.65 -51.06 22.02
N SER A 2 -26.57 -51.35 20.73
CA SER A 2 -25.60 -50.77 19.79
C SER A 2 -26.28 -49.69 18.96
N ARG A 3 -25.74 -48.47 18.95
CA ARG A 3 -26.22 -47.38 18.09
C ARG A 3 -25.11 -47.01 17.11
N PRO A 4 -25.24 -47.27 15.80
CA PRO A 4 -24.34 -46.69 14.82
C PRO A 4 -24.88 -45.30 14.42
N SER A 5 -24.13 -44.24 14.74
CA SER A 5 -24.39 -42.90 14.23
C SER A 5 -23.76 -42.73 12.84
N LEU A 6 -24.58 -42.81 11.79
CA LEU A 6 -24.17 -42.43 10.44
C LEU A 6 -24.00 -40.91 10.34
N ARG A 7 -22.75 -40.44 10.31
CA ARG A 7 -22.41 -39.08 9.87
C ARG A 7 -22.52 -39.03 8.35
N ARG A 8 -23.48 -38.27 7.82
CA ARG A 8 -23.55 -37.91 6.39
C ARG A 8 -22.46 -36.89 6.09
N LEU A 9 -21.43 -37.31 5.36
CA LEU A 9 -20.51 -36.44 4.64
C LEU A 9 -21.16 -36.10 3.29
N ALA A 10 -21.64 -34.87 3.12
CA ALA A 10 -21.97 -34.34 1.81
C ALA A 10 -20.81 -33.42 1.39
N ALA A 11 -19.92 -33.95 0.56
CA ALA A 11 -18.95 -33.15 -0.18
C ALA A 11 -19.71 -32.48 -1.33
N ALA A 12 -19.91 -31.17 -1.25
CA ALA A 12 -20.46 -30.37 -2.34
C ALA A 12 -19.29 -29.67 -3.05
N THR A 13 -18.95 -30.19 -4.23
CA THR A 13 -18.12 -29.56 -5.24
C THR A 13 -18.85 -28.34 -5.80
N ALA A 14 -18.30 -27.14 -5.62
CA ALA A 14 -18.84 -25.93 -6.21
C ALA A 14 -17.92 -25.44 -7.35
N ALA A 15 -18.47 -25.46 -8.56
CA ALA A 15 -17.85 -24.99 -9.79
C ALA A 15 -17.67 -23.46 -9.76
N ALA A 16 -16.50 -22.99 -10.19
CA ALA A 16 -16.18 -21.58 -10.34
C ALA A 16 -16.89 -21.02 -11.58
N THR A 17 -17.87 -20.14 -11.36
CA THR A 17 -18.40 -19.23 -12.38
C THR A 17 -17.90 -17.83 -12.04
N LEU A 18 -17.05 -17.28 -12.90
CA LEU A 18 -16.53 -15.92 -12.82
C LEU A 18 -17.66 -14.94 -13.17
N VAL A 19 -18.22 -14.30 -12.14
CA VAL A 19 -19.07 -13.12 -12.31
C VAL A 19 -18.27 -11.92 -11.81
N ALA A 20 -17.83 -11.09 -12.75
CA ALA A 20 -17.26 -9.78 -12.47
C ALA A 20 -18.39 -8.82 -12.07
N THR A 21 -18.68 -8.74 -10.78
CA THR A 21 -19.52 -7.69 -10.20
C THR A 21 -18.76 -7.07 -9.04
N GLY A 22 -18.60 -5.75 -9.05
CA GLY A 22 -18.02 -4.99 -7.96
C GLY A 22 -18.82 -5.24 -6.69
N VAL A 23 -18.20 -5.90 -5.71
CA VAL A 23 -18.84 -6.25 -4.44
C VAL A 23 -18.77 -5.05 -3.51
N THR A 24 -19.93 -4.42 -3.29
CA THR A 24 -20.14 -3.55 -2.11
C THR A 24 -20.27 -4.45 -0.88
N VAL A 25 -19.20 -4.56 -0.08
CA VAL A 25 -19.24 -5.27 1.21
C VAL A 25 -19.74 -4.34 2.31
N GLY A 26 -20.93 -4.62 2.82
CA GLY A 26 -21.38 -4.11 4.12
C GLY A 26 -20.78 -4.97 5.24
N LEU A 27 -20.14 -4.35 6.23
CA LEU A 27 -19.50 -5.04 7.35
C LEU A 27 -20.57 -5.50 8.35
N GLY A 28 -21.16 -6.68 8.11
CA GLY A 28 -22.13 -7.31 9.01
C GLY A 28 -22.14 -8.84 8.86
N ALA A 29 -21.78 -9.53 9.94
CA ALA A 29 -21.66 -10.99 10.11
C ALA A 29 -20.58 -11.70 9.27
N SER A 30 -19.75 -12.46 10.00
CA SER A 30 -18.55 -13.16 9.55
C SER A 30 -18.83 -14.22 8.47
N VAL A 31 -18.91 -13.81 7.21
CA VAL A 31 -18.75 -14.71 6.07
C VAL A 31 -17.25 -14.84 5.77
N ALA A 32 -16.78 -16.07 5.53
CA ALA A 32 -15.45 -16.30 5.00
C ALA A 32 -15.41 -15.72 3.58
N GLN A 33 -15.04 -14.44 3.48
CA GLN A 33 -14.83 -13.74 2.23
C GLN A 33 -13.71 -14.45 1.49
N ALA A 34 -13.95 -14.94 0.27
CA ALA A 34 -12.86 -15.31 -0.63
C ALA A 34 -11.90 -14.12 -0.70
N ALA A 35 -10.60 -14.36 -0.55
CA ALA A 35 -9.59 -13.31 -0.65
C ALA A 35 -9.90 -12.47 -1.91
N PRO A 36 -10.02 -11.14 -1.80
CA PRO A 36 -10.42 -10.31 -2.92
C PRO A 36 -9.56 -10.61 -4.14
N ALA A 37 -10.17 -10.61 -5.33
CA ALA A 37 -9.40 -10.72 -6.56
C ALA A 37 -8.37 -9.58 -6.57
N CYS A 38 -7.09 -9.94 -6.64
CA CYS A 38 -5.94 -9.03 -6.70
C CYS A 38 -6.19 -7.89 -7.69
N ALA A 39 -6.45 -6.69 -7.17
CA ALA A 39 -6.78 -5.50 -7.95
C ALA A 39 -5.74 -4.40 -7.72
N LEU A 40 -5.60 -3.51 -8.70
CA LEU A 40 -4.72 -2.33 -8.58
C LEU A 40 -5.35 -1.24 -7.73
N ASN A 41 -6.67 -1.20 -7.64
CA ASN A 41 -7.41 -0.25 -6.82
C ASN A 41 -8.63 -0.92 -6.19
N GLN A 42 -9.03 -0.45 -5.02
CA GLN A 42 -10.27 -0.84 -4.34
C GLN A 42 -10.82 0.36 -3.56
N SER A 43 -12.11 0.31 -3.23
CA SER A 43 -12.75 1.30 -2.37
C SER A 43 -13.86 0.66 -1.53
N VAL A 44 -13.92 1.03 -0.25
CA VAL A 44 -15.01 0.70 0.65
C VAL A 44 -15.75 1.98 1.00
N THR A 45 -17.05 2.00 0.75
CA THR A 45 -17.95 3.11 1.10
C THR A 45 -19.01 2.58 2.04
N ASP A 46 -19.23 3.28 3.14
CA ASP A 46 -20.25 2.91 4.12
C ASP A 46 -20.91 4.15 4.75
N SER A 47 -22.12 3.95 5.24
CA SER A 47 -22.94 4.94 5.94
C SER A 47 -23.60 4.25 7.12
N TRP A 48 -23.46 4.81 8.32
CA TRP A 48 -23.92 4.17 9.54
C TRP A 48 -24.58 5.19 10.48
N ALA A 49 -25.21 4.70 11.55
CA ALA A 49 -25.92 5.59 12.49
C ALA A 49 -25.03 6.69 13.09
N GLY A 50 -23.76 6.38 13.36
CA GLY A 50 -22.77 7.34 13.86
C GLY A 50 -22.31 8.37 12.82
N SER A 51 -22.53 8.11 11.52
CA SER A 51 -22.36 9.09 10.45
C SER A 51 -23.65 9.83 10.09
N LEU A 52 -24.73 9.65 10.86
CA LEU A 52 -26.07 10.14 10.51
C LEU A 52 -26.50 9.66 9.11
N TRP A 53 -26.11 8.43 8.76
CA TRP A 53 -26.36 7.83 7.44
C TRP A 53 -25.74 8.58 6.26
N THR A 54 -24.74 9.42 6.52
CA THR A 54 -23.95 10.05 5.46
C THR A 54 -22.76 9.18 5.06
N PRO A 55 -22.41 9.10 3.76
CA PRO A 55 -21.37 8.20 3.29
C PRO A 55 -19.97 8.73 3.58
N TYR A 56 -19.07 7.78 3.87
CA TYR A 56 -17.63 7.96 3.89
C TYR A 56 -16.99 6.86 3.05
N THR A 57 -15.87 7.18 2.41
CA THR A 57 -15.16 6.27 1.52
C THR A 57 -13.68 6.22 1.88
N VAL A 58 -13.16 4.99 2.02
CA VAL A 58 -11.73 4.70 2.04
C VAL A 58 -11.40 4.00 0.73
N SER A 59 -10.43 4.53 -0.01
CA SER A 59 -9.93 3.91 -1.24
C SER A 59 -8.42 3.73 -1.15
N LYS A 60 -7.92 2.71 -1.84
CA LYS A 60 -6.49 2.45 -1.95
C LYS A 60 -6.18 2.02 -3.37
N GLU A 61 -5.04 2.46 -3.88
CA GLU A 61 -4.53 2.06 -5.19
C GLU A 61 -3.02 1.89 -5.19
N VAL A 62 -2.53 1.02 -6.07
CA VAL A 62 -1.12 0.96 -6.44
C VAL A 62 -0.87 2.02 -7.51
N VAL A 63 0.16 2.85 -7.30
CA VAL A 63 0.63 3.78 -8.31
C VAL A 63 1.50 3.02 -9.30
N GLY A 64 1.05 2.88 -10.55
CA GLY A 64 1.74 2.16 -11.61
C GLY A 64 0.96 0.95 -12.12
N ASP A 65 1.69 -0.05 -12.64
CA ASP A 65 1.11 -1.24 -13.26
C ASP A 65 0.83 -2.40 -12.28
N GLY A 66 1.19 -2.22 -11.01
CA GLY A 66 1.04 -3.23 -9.96
C GLY A 66 2.04 -4.37 -10.04
N THR A 67 3.15 -4.22 -10.76
CA THR A 67 4.24 -5.19 -10.76
C THR A 67 5.51 -4.59 -10.16
N VAL A 68 6.27 -5.40 -9.44
CA VAL A 68 7.50 -4.94 -8.79
C VAL A 68 8.49 -6.09 -8.67
N ALA A 69 9.78 -5.82 -8.89
CA ALA A 69 10.83 -6.80 -8.68
C ALA A 69 11.29 -6.81 -7.20
N PRO A 70 11.81 -7.94 -6.68
CA PRO A 70 12.42 -7.98 -5.35
C PRO A 70 13.49 -6.88 -5.20
N GLY A 71 13.53 -6.22 -4.05
CA GLY A 71 14.48 -5.13 -3.78
C GLY A 71 14.12 -3.77 -4.40
N HIS A 72 13.09 -3.70 -5.24
CA HIS A 72 12.61 -2.44 -5.83
C HIS A 72 11.46 -1.82 -5.03
N THR A 73 11.10 -0.60 -5.39
CA THR A 73 10.07 0.15 -4.67
C THR A 73 8.70 0.05 -5.33
N VAL A 74 7.65 0.03 -4.50
CA VAL A 74 6.27 0.21 -4.94
C VAL A 74 5.60 1.32 -4.14
N THR A 75 4.70 2.04 -4.79
CA THR A 75 3.99 3.16 -4.17
C THR A 75 2.50 2.88 -4.10
N TYR A 76 1.90 3.13 -2.95
CA TYR A 76 0.46 3.07 -2.72
C TYR A 76 -0.08 4.47 -2.45
N LEU A 77 -1.33 4.69 -2.86
CA LEU A 77 -2.09 5.89 -2.56
C LEU A 77 -3.38 5.51 -1.84
N THR A 78 -3.46 5.83 -0.56
CA THR A 78 -4.63 5.62 0.28
C THR A 78 -5.38 6.95 0.43
N LYS A 79 -6.68 6.98 0.13
CA LYS A 79 -7.52 8.19 0.16
C LYS A 79 -8.73 8.00 1.04
N VAL A 80 -9.09 9.04 1.78
CA VAL A 80 -10.28 9.12 2.61
C VAL A 80 -11.10 10.34 2.18
N SER A 81 -12.39 10.13 1.96
CA SER A 81 -13.34 11.17 1.60
C SER A 81 -14.67 10.93 2.31
N GLY A 82 -15.53 11.95 2.38
CA GLY A 82 -16.83 11.78 3.01
C GLY A 82 -17.60 13.07 3.15
N SER A 83 -18.59 13.04 4.05
CA SER A 83 -19.67 14.01 4.09
C SER A 83 -19.45 15.18 5.06
N GLY A 84 -18.21 15.46 5.48
CA GLY A 84 -17.86 16.67 6.21
C GLY A 84 -17.23 16.48 7.60
N ALA A 85 -17.19 15.26 8.13
CA ALA A 85 -16.50 15.00 9.40
C ALA A 85 -14.98 15.16 9.29
N LEU A 86 -14.36 15.32 10.45
CA LEU A 86 -12.91 15.33 10.58
C LEU A 86 -12.35 13.91 10.50
N VAL A 87 -11.17 13.78 9.91
CA VAL A 87 -10.32 12.60 9.94
C VAL A 87 -9.07 12.97 10.72
N ASN A 88 -8.72 12.24 11.77
CA ASN A 88 -7.50 12.54 12.55
C ASN A 88 -6.39 11.50 12.36
N GLN A 89 -6.69 10.43 11.61
CA GLN A 89 -5.75 9.35 11.33
C GLN A 89 -6.06 8.71 9.98
N ILE A 90 -5.02 8.45 9.19
CA ILE A 90 -5.07 7.62 7.98
C ILE A 90 -3.98 6.56 8.11
N ARG A 91 -4.31 5.33 7.72
CA ARG A 91 -3.44 4.15 7.89
C ARG A 91 -3.26 3.46 6.56
N ASP A 92 -2.02 3.13 6.26
CA ASP A 92 -1.65 2.29 5.13
C ASP A 92 -1.06 0.99 5.66
N PHE A 93 -1.75 -0.14 5.42
CA PHE A 93 -1.26 -1.46 5.81
C PHE A 93 -0.50 -2.05 4.62
N HIS A 94 0.79 -2.32 4.80
CA HIS A 94 1.65 -2.89 3.77
C HIS A 94 1.85 -4.41 3.98
N PRO A 95 2.22 -5.17 2.94
CA PRO A 95 2.58 -6.57 3.10
C PRO A 95 3.77 -6.76 4.07
N ALA A 96 3.87 -7.96 4.66
CA ALA A 96 4.96 -8.29 5.56
C ALA A 96 6.33 -8.18 4.87
N GLY A 97 7.31 -7.66 5.61
CA GLY A 97 8.70 -7.47 5.13
C GLY A 97 8.93 -6.20 4.32
N PHE A 98 7.89 -5.47 3.91
CA PHE A 98 8.04 -4.21 3.20
C PHE A 98 8.65 -3.15 4.13
N GLN A 99 9.59 -2.38 3.61
CA GLN A 99 10.27 -1.33 4.36
C GLN A 99 9.83 0.03 3.85
N LEU A 100 9.39 0.91 4.74
CA LEU A 100 9.01 2.27 4.37
C LEU A 100 10.22 3.03 3.82
N VAL A 101 10.09 3.56 2.60
CA VAL A 101 11.07 4.45 1.97
C VAL A 101 10.61 5.90 2.08
N LYS A 102 9.31 6.14 1.86
CA LYS A 102 8.75 7.49 1.87
C LYS A 102 7.27 7.47 2.22
N ALA A 103 6.81 8.47 2.98
CA ALA A 103 5.40 8.75 3.19
C ALA A 103 5.11 10.24 2.97
N ARG A 104 4.06 10.54 2.21
CA ARG A 104 3.60 11.91 1.96
C ARG A 104 2.11 12.04 2.25
N LEU A 105 1.70 13.15 2.84
CA LEU A 105 0.29 13.43 3.16
C LEU A 105 -0.18 14.65 2.37
N ASN A 106 -1.41 14.58 1.85
CA ASN A 106 -2.10 15.71 1.24
C ASN A 106 -3.54 15.77 1.76
N VAL A 107 -3.92 16.87 2.39
CA VAL A 107 -5.20 17.04 3.08
C VAL A 107 -6.24 17.83 2.26
N LYS A 108 -5.88 18.25 1.04
CA LYS A 108 -6.75 18.95 0.07
C LYS A 108 -6.53 18.40 -1.34
N TRP A 109 -6.55 17.08 -1.50
CA TRP A 109 -6.21 16.42 -2.77
C TRP A 109 -7.06 16.88 -3.98
N LEU A 110 -8.30 17.29 -3.75
CA LEU A 110 -9.25 17.69 -4.81
C LEU A 110 -9.50 19.21 -4.93
N VAL A 111 -8.93 20.04 -4.06
CA VAL A 111 -9.22 21.50 -4.01
C VAL A 111 -7.92 22.30 -3.98
N GLY A 112 -7.44 22.72 -5.17
CA GLY A 112 -6.28 23.60 -5.35
C GLY A 112 -4.98 22.88 -5.76
N ASP A 113 -3.84 23.56 -5.57
CA ASP A 113 -2.50 22.98 -5.75
C ASP A 113 -2.27 21.88 -4.70
N GLN A 114 -2.03 20.65 -5.16
CA GLN A 114 -1.78 19.50 -4.31
C GLN A 114 -0.49 19.69 -3.49
N GLN A 115 -0.62 20.22 -2.27
CA GLN A 115 0.50 20.36 -1.36
C GLN A 115 0.72 19.04 -0.61
N TRP A 116 1.81 18.38 -0.98
CA TRP A 116 2.30 17.21 -0.30
C TRP A 116 3.24 17.61 0.84
N GLU A 117 2.95 17.13 2.04
CA GLU A 117 3.82 17.21 3.20
C GLU A 117 4.57 15.88 3.37
N ASP A 118 5.89 15.93 3.58
CA ASP A 118 6.65 14.72 3.90
C ASP A 118 6.37 14.34 5.36
N VAL A 119 5.79 13.17 5.56
CA VAL A 119 5.44 12.63 6.88
C VAL A 119 6.24 11.38 7.22
N THR A 120 7.30 11.08 6.46
CA THR A 120 8.09 9.85 6.60
C THR A 120 8.66 9.70 8.01
N GLY A 121 9.19 10.78 8.59
CA GLY A 121 9.79 10.77 9.93
C GLY A 121 8.80 10.85 11.08
N THR A 122 7.56 11.27 10.82
CA THR A 122 6.52 11.47 11.85
C THR A 122 5.44 10.39 11.83
N ALA A 123 5.36 9.61 10.75
CA ALA A 123 4.45 8.49 10.65
C ALA A 123 4.88 7.37 11.62
N VAL A 124 3.93 6.83 12.36
CA VAL A 124 4.20 5.67 13.23
C VAL A 124 4.27 4.43 12.34
N VAL A 125 5.42 3.76 12.36
CA VAL A 125 5.63 2.48 11.69
C VAL A 125 5.52 1.36 12.72
N GLY A 126 4.52 0.50 12.58
CA GLY A 126 4.32 -0.62 13.50
C GLY A 126 3.27 -1.60 12.98
N ASN A 127 3.49 -2.90 13.25
CA ASN A 127 2.54 -3.97 12.91
C ASN A 127 2.12 -3.97 11.42
N ASN A 128 3.09 -3.82 10.51
CA ASN A 128 2.90 -3.70 9.05
C ASN A 128 2.00 -2.54 8.62
N ALA A 129 2.02 -1.44 9.37
CA ALA A 129 1.24 -0.24 9.06
C ALA A 129 2.10 1.02 9.16
N VAL A 130 1.83 1.96 8.24
CA VAL A 130 2.24 3.35 8.32
C VAL A 130 1.04 4.18 8.73
N ILE A 131 1.17 4.92 9.81
CA ILE A 131 0.07 5.69 10.40
C ILE A 131 0.44 7.17 10.38
N ALA A 132 -0.28 7.96 9.58
CA ALA A 132 -0.22 9.41 9.66
C ALA A 132 -1.35 9.91 10.57
N LYS A 133 -1.00 10.78 11.52
CA LYS A 133 -1.92 11.42 12.47
C LYS A 133 -1.87 12.93 12.34
N GLY A 134 -2.97 13.60 12.64
CA GLY A 134 -3.04 15.05 12.66
C GLY A 134 -4.14 15.59 13.58
N GLY A 135 -4.21 16.91 13.71
CA GLY A 135 -5.19 17.59 14.57
C GLY A 135 -6.64 17.51 14.09
N GLY A 136 -6.90 16.88 12.94
CA GLY A 136 -8.21 16.79 12.30
C GLY A 136 -8.21 17.47 10.93
N TRP A 137 -8.42 16.68 9.88
CA TRP A 137 -8.51 17.11 8.50
C TRP A 137 -9.96 17.02 8.05
N THR A 138 -10.50 18.09 7.45
CA THR A 138 -11.91 18.12 7.07
C THR A 138 -12.17 17.43 5.73
N THR A 139 -13.24 16.64 5.67
CA THR A 139 -13.80 16.11 4.41
C THR A 139 -14.86 17.03 3.80
N ALA A 140 -15.16 18.17 4.43
CA ALA A 140 -16.17 19.11 3.95
C ALA A 140 -15.77 19.75 2.61
N GLY A 141 -16.76 20.14 1.80
CA GLY A 141 -16.53 20.78 0.50
C GLY A 141 -15.83 19.87 -0.53
N GLY A 142 -15.94 18.55 -0.39
CA GLY A 142 -15.25 17.59 -1.25
C GLY A 142 -13.78 17.37 -0.88
N GLY A 143 -13.39 17.70 0.35
CA GLY A 143 -12.04 17.46 0.88
C GLY A 143 -11.69 15.97 0.85
N VAL A 144 -10.51 15.67 0.30
CA VAL A 144 -9.95 14.32 0.25
C VAL A 144 -8.60 14.33 0.94
N ILE A 145 -8.43 13.44 1.91
CA ILE A 145 -7.17 13.20 2.60
C ILE A 145 -6.49 12.04 1.89
N ALA A 146 -5.28 12.25 1.40
CA ALA A 146 -4.48 11.28 0.67
C ALA A 146 -3.16 11.03 1.41
N LEU A 147 -2.86 9.76 1.67
CA LEU A 147 -1.56 9.28 2.16
C LEU A 147 -0.93 8.46 1.04
N GLU A 148 0.21 8.92 0.56
CA GLU A 148 1.04 8.19 -0.38
C GLU A 148 2.22 7.55 0.35
N THR A 149 2.42 6.26 0.17
CA THR A 149 3.48 5.49 0.82
C THR A 149 4.27 4.69 -0.21
N THR A 150 5.58 4.90 -0.23
CA THR A 150 6.53 4.14 -1.03
C THR A 150 7.28 3.17 -0.14
N TYR A 151 7.31 1.89 -0.52
CA TYR A 151 7.99 0.83 0.20
C TYR A 151 9.02 0.14 -0.67
N LYS A 152 10.15 -0.27 -0.09
CA LYS A 152 11.06 -1.27 -0.67
C LYS A 152 10.49 -2.66 -0.42
N VAL A 153 10.34 -3.43 -1.49
CA VAL A 153 9.95 -4.85 -1.46
C VAL A 153 11.15 -5.68 -0.97
N PRO A 154 10.95 -6.71 -0.13
CA PRO A 154 12.04 -7.58 0.31
C PRO A 154 12.87 -8.11 -0.86
N ASP A 155 14.20 -8.16 -0.69
CA ASP A 155 15.12 -8.68 -1.72
C ASP A 155 14.88 -10.18 -1.99
N ASN A 156 14.27 -10.90 -1.04
CA ASN A 156 13.90 -12.32 -1.13
C ASN A 156 12.41 -12.55 -1.48
N ALA A 157 11.69 -11.54 -1.97
CA ALA A 157 10.29 -11.69 -2.35
C ALA A 157 10.12 -12.74 -3.45
N THR A 158 9.15 -13.65 -3.27
CA THR A 158 8.93 -14.76 -4.20
C THR A 158 8.27 -14.27 -5.49
N VAL A 159 8.92 -14.47 -6.63
CA VAL A 159 8.34 -14.16 -7.95
C VAL A 159 7.03 -14.90 -8.17
N GLY A 160 6.04 -14.22 -8.74
CA GLY A 160 4.68 -14.71 -8.96
C GLY A 160 3.77 -14.58 -7.73
N SER A 161 4.32 -14.22 -6.56
CA SER A 161 3.49 -13.94 -5.38
C SER A 161 2.65 -12.66 -5.58
N LYS A 162 1.44 -12.71 -5.04
CA LYS A 162 0.53 -11.56 -4.97
C LYS A 162 0.49 -11.09 -3.52
N LEU A 163 0.88 -9.85 -3.31
CA LEU A 163 1.05 -9.28 -1.98
C LEU A 163 -0.05 -8.26 -1.73
N ASP A 164 -1.02 -8.66 -0.90
CA ASP A 164 -2.20 -7.86 -0.57
C ASP A 164 -1.88 -6.82 0.51
N SER A 165 -2.55 -5.69 0.42
CA SER A 165 -2.37 -4.54 1.27
C SER A 165 -3.73 -4.01 1.74
N GLY A 166 -3.72 -3.28 2.84
CA GLY A 166 -4.93 -2.74 3.46
C GLY A 166 -4.89 -1.23 3.60
N ALA A 167 -6.03 -0.66 3.96
CA ALA A 167 -6.15 0.74 4.34
C ALA A 167 -7.00 0.89 5.61
N GLY A 168 -6.82 2.00 6.30
CA GLY A 168 -7.67 2.35 7.43
C GLY A 168 -7.73 3.84 7.67
N THR A 169 -8.67 4.26 8.49
CA THR A 169 -8.87 5.66 8.87
C THR A 169 -9.57 5.75 10.21
N ASN A 170 -9.38 6.87 10.92
CA ASN A 170 -10.26 7.24 12.02
C ASN A 170 -11.00 8.53 11.65
N ILE A 171 -12.29 8.36 11.32
CA ILE A 171 -13.25 9.43 11.15
C ILE A 171 -13.75 9.78 12.55
N VAL A 172 -13.71 11.07 12.91
CA VAL A 172 -14.04 11.58 14.26
C VAL A 172 -15.58 11.62 14.43
N LEU A 173 -16.17 10.44 14.41
CA LEU A 173 -17.59 10.13 14.61
C LEU A 173 -17.68 8.85 15.45
N ALA A 174 -18.83 8.60 16.07
CA ALA A 174 -19.06 7.36 16.80
C ALA A 174 -18.92 6.15 15.85
N ALA A 175 -18.08 5.17 16.19
CA ALA A 175 -17.75 4.03 15.33
C ALA A 175 -17.13 4.39 13.96
N GLY A 176 -16.40 5.50 13.87
CA GLY A 176 -15.70 5.93 12.65
C GLY A 176 -14.28 5.38 12.45
N ASP A 177 -13.82 4.46 13.31
CA ASP A 177 -12.50 3.82 13.15
C ASP A 177 -12.61 2.59 12.24
N TRP A 178 -12.03 2.68 11.04
CA TRP A 178 -12.13 1.65 10.00
C TRP A 178 -10.78 0.99 9.75
N ASN A 179 -10.75 -0.35 9.76
CA ASN A 179 -9.58 -1.13 9.39
C ASN A 179 -9.97 -2.15 8.33
N ILE A 180 -9.59 -1.87 7.08
CA ILE A 180 -9.81 -2.76 5.94
C ILE A 180 -8.46 -3.39 5.58
N ASN A 181 -8.15 -4.51 6.23
CA ASN A 181 -6.89 -5.23 6.01
C ASN A 181 -7.12 -6.76 6.06
N PRO A 182 -6.95 -7.50 4.95
CA PRO A 182 -6.60 -7.00 3.61
C PRO A 182 -7.74 -6.20 2.96
N MET A 183 -7.40 -5.31 2.02
CA MET A 183 -8.38 -4.56 1.21
C MET A 183 -8.53 -5.13 -0.20
N GLY A 184 -7.64 -6.03 -0.62
CA GLY A 184 -7.65 -6.58 -1.98
C GLY A 184 -6.81 -5.78 -2.97
N VAL A 185 -6.00 -4.84 -2.48
CA VAL A 185 -5.11 -4.03 -3.31
C VAL A 185 -3.74 -4.70 -3.31
N CYS A 186 -3.37 -5.26 -4.45
CA CYS A 186 -2.28 -6.21 -4.52
C CYS A 186 -1.22 -5.81 -5.54
N VAL A 187 0.02 -6.16 -5.23
CA VAL A 187 1.15 -6.08 -6.16
C VAL A 187 1.63 -7.48 -6.51
N THR A 188 2.02 -7.67 -7.77
CA THR A 188 2.56 -8.94 -8.26
C THR A 188 4.08 -8.85 -8.34
N VAL A 189 4.77 -9.76 -7.68
CA VAL A 189 6.23 -9.81 -7.74
C VAL A 189 6.64 -10.39 -9.10
N ARG A 190 7.40 -9.63 -9.89
CA ARG A 190 7.91 -10.05 -11.20
C ARG A 190 9.42 -10.33 -11.16
N PRO A 191 9.97 -11.07 -12.12
CA PRO A 191 11.42 -11.10 -12.29
C PRO A 191 11.98 -9.69 -12.51
N PRO A 192 13.19 -9.38 -12.00
CA PRO A 192 13.88 -8.14 -12.33
C PRO A 192 14.20 -8.11 -13.83
N ASN A 193 14.07 -6.93 -14.44
CA ASN A 193 14.51 -6.69 -15.80
C ASN A 193 16.06 -6.59 -15.83
N PRO A 194 16.72 -6.74 -17.00
CA PRO A 194 18.20 -6.74 -17.07
C PRO A 194 18.89 -5.51 -16.43
N VAL A 195 18.27 -4.34 -16.52
CA VAL A 195 18.78 -3.09 -15.90
C VAL A 195 18.68 -3.14 -14.36
N GLU A 196 17.58 -3.70 -13.85
CA GLU A 196 17.31 -3.88 -12.42
C GLU A 196 18.23 -4.95 -11.81
N ALA A 197 18.43 -6.05 -12.53
CA ALA A 197 19.37 -7.12 -12.15
C ALA A 197 20.84 -6.67 -12.15
N GLY A 198 21.21 -5.77 -13.08
CA GLY A 198 22.56 -5.21 -13.18
C GLY A 198 22.90 -4.19 -12.10
N SER A 199 21.88 -3.57 -11.48
CA SER A 199 22.08 -2.63 -10.36
C SER A 199 22.38 -3.41 -9.08
N GLY A 200 21.50 -4.36 -8.71
CA GLY A 200 21.63 -5.13 -7.46
C GLY A 200 22.86 -6.06 -7.38
N SER A 201 23.51 -6.36 -8.51
CA SER A 201 24.75 -7.15 -8.53
C SER A 201 26.03 -6.30 -8.43
N LEU A 202 25.96 -4.98 -8.59
CA LEU A 202 27.12 -4.10 -8.39
C LEU A 202 27.31 -3.71 -6.93
N GLU A 203 26.24 -3.67 -6.15
CA GLU A 203 26.26 -3.32 -4.72
C GLU A 203 26.73 -4.49 -3.83
N ASP A 204 26.43 -5.73 -4.24
CA ASP A 204 26.82 -6.97 -3.52
C ASP A 204 28.24 -7.46 -3.85
N LEU A 205 28.89 -6.89 -4.88
CA LEU A 205 30.27 -7.21 -5.25
C LEU A 205 31.34 -6.32 -4.59
N GLY A 206 30.98 -5.47 -3.63
CA GLY A 206 31.98 -4.81 -2.79
C GLY A 206 32.97 -3.91 -3.55
N PHE A 207 32.55 -3.28 -4.66
CA PHE A 207 33.35 -2.24 -5.31
C PHE A 207 33.23 -0.93 -4.53
N GLY A 208 33.87 -0.89 -3.36
CA GLY A 208 34.33 0.37 -2.80
C GLY A 208 35.26 1.05 -3.81
N SER A 209 34.89 2.27 -4.22
CA SER A 209 35.70 3.23 -4.96
C SER A 209 36.33 2.77 -6.29
N VAL A 210 35.75 3.23 -7.41
CA VAL A 210 36.55 3.67 -8.56
C VAL A 210 36.05 5.00 -9.11
N ASN A 211 36.86 6.01 -8.80
CA ASN A 211 36.93 7.34 -9.39
C ASN A 211 36.89 7.32 -10.93
N THR A 212 35.86 7.92 -11.54
CA THR A 212 35.91 8.53 -12.89
C THR A 212 34.82 9.63 -12.90
N GLY A 213 35.03 10.90 -13.20
CA GLY A 213 36.17 11.66 -13.69
C GLY A 213 35.58 12.89 -14.39
N SER A 214 35.73 14.09 -13.82
CA SER A 214 35.61 15.36 -14.54
C SER A 214 36.08 16.53 -13.67
N GLY A 215 37.30 17.00 -13.92
CA GLY A 215 37.88 18.13 -13.17
C GLY A 215 39.37 18.37 -13.40
N GLN A 216 39.75 18.68 -14.63
CA GLN A 216 40.77 19.66 -15.02
C GLN A 216 42.12 19.82 -14.25
N VAL A 217 43.21 19.58 -15.03
CA VAL A 217 44.37 20.48 -15.32
C VAL A 217 45.60 20.50 -14.35
N PHE A 218 46.79 20.55 -15.01
CA PHE A 218 48.20 20.70 -14.57
C PHE A 218 48.85 19.40 -14.02
N GLY A 219 49.93 18.82 -14.56
CA GLY A 219 51.18 19.36 -15.11
C GLY A 219 52.30 18.60 -14.37
N SER A 220 52.99 17.63 -14.97
CA SER A 220 54.36 17.81 -15.45
C SER A 220 54.82 16.49 -16.06
N ILE A 221 55.17 16.50 -17.34
CA ILE A 221 56.06 15.49 -17.92
C ILE A 221 57.43 16.15 -17.97
N THR A 222 58.34 15.72 -17.10
CA THR A 222 59.76 15.91 -17.33
C THR A 222 60.51 14.70 -16.77
N ASP A 223 61.10 14.00 -17.72
CA ASP A 223 61.93 12.81 -17.66
C ASP A 223 63.28 13.08 -16.95
N PRO A 224 63.85 12.12 -16.19
CA PRO A 224 65.21 12.22 -15.71
C PRO A 224 66.13 11.23 -16.45
N GLN A 225 66.70 11.60 -17.60
CA GLN A 225 68.01 11.10 -18.08
C GLN A 225 68.75 12.16 -18.91
N GLY A 226 69.87 12.65 -18.38
CA GLY A 226 70.81 13.58 -19.05
C GLY A 226 71.52 14.52 -18.09
#